data_AF-A0A6G3X0I1-F1
#
_entry.id   AF-A0A6G3X0I1-F1
#
_cell.length_a   1.000
_cell.length_b   1.000
_cell.length_c   1.000
_cell.angle_alpha   90.00
_cell.angle_beta   90.00
_cell.angle_gamma   90.00
#
_symmetry.space_group_name_H-M   'P 1'
#
loop_
_entity.id
_entity.type
_entity.pdbx_description
1 polymer ?
#
loop_
_entity_poly.entity_id
_entity_poly.type
_entity_poly.pdbx_seq_one_letter_code
_entity_poly.pdbx_strand_id
1 'polypeptide(L)' 'HGCALVLSREAGAYEELGEDAIVVNPYDVTGTAEALHEALTMSGDERSGRTKRLAEAATALPPQQWFLDQLGALRQE' A
#
# COMPACT_ATOMS: atom_id res chain seq x y z
N HIS A 1 -5.42 -15.90 5.00
CA HIS A 1 -6.27 -15.30 3.97
C HIS A 1 -5.67 -13.96 3.57
N GLY A 2 -5.55 -13.66 2.27
CA GLY A 2 -5.04 -12.37 1.77
C GLY A 2 -6.15 -11.41 1.33
N CYS A 3 -5.82 -10.12 1.23
CA CYS A 3 -6.65 -9.03 0.70
C CYS A 3 -5.95 -8.38 -0.49
N ALA A 4 -6.69 -8.09 -1.57
CA ALA A 4 -6.17 -7.29 -2.67
C ALA A 4 -6.40 -5.80 -2.34
N LEU A 5 -5.37 -4.97 -2.53
CA LEU A 5 -5.43 -3.54 -2.26
C LEU A 5 -5.62 -2.78 -3.57
N VAL A 6 -6.74 -2.07 -3.72
CA VAL A 6 -6.92 -1.08 -4.79
C VAL A 6 -6.53 0.29 -4.24
N LEU A 7 -5.54 0.94 -4.85
CA LEU A 7 -4.90 2.14 -4.29
C LEU A 7 -4.81 3.27 -5.32
N SER A 8 -5.27 4.46 -4.94
CA SER A 8 -5.08 5.66 -5.76
C SER A 8 -3.60 6.06 -5.83
N ARG A 9 -3.14 6.53 -6.99
CA ARG A 9 -1.81 7.16 -7.14
C ARG A 9 -1.61 8.40 -6.25
N GLU A 10 -2.70 9.05 -5.87
CA GLU A 10 -2.69 10.23 -4.99
C GLU A 10 -2.71 9.86 -3.49
N ALA A 11 -2.79 8.57 -3.16
CA ALA A 11 -2.74 8.14 -1.76
C ALA A 11 -1.34 8.40 -1.20
N GLY A 12 -1.24 8.94 0.02
CA GLY A 12 0.06 9.17 0.66
C GLY A 12 0.91 7.90 0.84
N ALA A 13 0.28 6.73 0.84
CA ALA A 13 0.94 5.42 0.91
C ALA A 13 1.31 4.83 -0.47
N TYR A 14 1.09 5.57 -1.56
CA TYR A 14 1.31 5.07 -2.92
C TYR A 14 2.77 4.73 -3.18
N GLU A 15 3.68 5.59 -2.74
CA GLU A 15 5.12 5.38 -2.94
C GLU A 15 5.62 4.12 -2.21
N GLU A 16 5.06 3.78 -1.03
CA GLU A 16 5.47 2.58 -0.31
C GLU A 16 4.70 1.30 -0.73
N LEU A 17 3.42 1.42 -1.09
CA LEU A 17 2.53 0.26 -1.29
C LEU A 17 2.14 0.01 -2.76
N GLY A 18 2.43 0.96 -3.65
CA GLY A 18 1.95 0.97 -5.03
C GLY A 18 2.45 -0.19 -5.87
N GLU A 19 3.63 -0.75 -5.57
CA GLU A 19 4.22 -1.88 -6.30
C GLU A 19 3.36 -3.16 -6.18
N ASP A 20 2.73 -3.36 -5.03
CA ASP A 20 1.92 -4.56 -4.75
C ASP A 20 0.41 -4.34 -4.78
N ALA A 21 -0.03 -3.09 -4.92
CA ALA A 21 -1.41 -2.71 -5.08
C ALA A 21 -1.87 -2.77 -6.56
N ILE A 22 -3.19 -2.78 -6.76
CA ILE A 22 -3.81 -2.46 -8.04
C ILE A 22 -4.03 -0.95 -8.07
N VAL A 23 -3.23 -0.27 -8.88
CA VAL A 23 -3.13 1.19 -8.87
C VAL A 23 -4.21 1.81 -9.75
N VAL A 24 -4.90 2.84 -9.21
CA VAL A 24 -5.98 3.54 -9.93
C VAL A 24 -5.74 5.05 -10.01
N ASN A 25 -6.33 5.67 -11.02
CA ASN A 25 -6.53 7.12 -11.07
C ASN A 25 -7.82 7.46 -10.30
N PRO A 26 -7.78 8.32 -9.26
CA PRO A 26 -8.98 8.60 -8.44
C PRO A 26 -10.10 9.30 -9.21
N TYR A 27 -9.78 9.92 -10.36
CA TYR A 27 -10.76 10.58 -11.22
C TYR A 27 -11.36 9.66 -12.29
N ASP A 28 -10.86 8.42 -12.39
CA ASP A 28 -11.33 7.43 -13.37
C ASP A 28 -12.18 6.35 -12.67
N VAL A 29 -13.50 6.57 -12.70
CA VAL A 29 -14.47 5.64 -12.10
C VAL A 29 -14.52 4.32 -12.87
N THR A 30 -14.37 4.34 -14.19
CA THR A 30 -14.39 3.12 -15.02
C THR A 30 -13.16 2.27 -14.75
N GLY A 31 -11.97 2.87 -14.75
CA GLY A 31 -10.73 2.18 -14.38
C GLY A 31 -10.76 1.64 -12.94
N THR A 32 -11.41 2.36 -12.01
CA THR A 32 -11.61 1.85 -10.65
C THR A 32 -12.53 0.63 -10.62
N ALA A 33 -13.59 0.60 -11.44
CA ALA A 33 -14.48 -0.56 -11.53
C ALA A 33 -13.75 -1.80 -12.10
N GLU A 34 -12.89 -1.60 -13.11
CA GLU A 34 -12.03 -2.65 -13.67
C GLU A 34 -11.03 -3.18 -12.64
N ALA A 35 -10.39 -2.29 -11.88
CA ALA A 35 -9.48 -2.66 -10.79
C ALA A 35 -10.19 -3.48 -9.68
N LEU A 36 -11.43 -3.14 -9.33
CA LEU A 36 -12.23 -3.92 -8.39
C LEU A 36 -12.57 -5.31 -8.97
N HIS A 37 -12.87 -5.40 -10.25
CA HIS A 37 -13.09 -6.68 -10.92
C HIS A 37 -11.82 -7.56 -10.89
N GLU A 38 -10.65 -6.99 -11.20
CA GLU A 38 -9.36 -7.67 -11.08
C GLU A 38 -9.12 -8.15 -9.63
N ALA A 39 -9.32 -7.28 -8.64
CA ALA A 39 -9.14 -7.61 -7.23
C ALA A 39 -10.01 -8.78 -6.77
N LEU A 40 -11.27 -8.82 -7.20
CA LEU A 40 -12.25 -9.85 -6.84
C LEU A 40 -12.00 -11.18 -7.56
N THR A 41 -11.42 -11.14 -8.75
CA THR A 41 -11.10 -12.33 -9.56
C THR A 41 -9.67 -12.86 -9.34
N MET A 42 -8.83 -12.11 -8.61
CA MET A 42 -7.47 -12.49 -8.26
C MET A 42 -7.40 -13.85 -7.53
N SER A 43 -6.46 -14.68 -7.96
CA SER A 43 -6.22 -15.99 -7.35
C SER A 43 -5.85 -15.87 -5.86
N GLY A 44 -6.20 -16.88 -5.07
CA GLY A 44 -5.91 -16.88 -3.63
C GLY A 44 -4.41 -16.81 -3.31
N ASP A 45 -3.58 -17.45 -4.13
CA ASP A 45 -2.12 -17.50 -3.96
C ASP A 45 -1.49 -16.14 -4.27
N GLU A 46 -1.87 -15.52 -5.40
CA GLU A 46 -1.41 -14.18 -5.74
C GLU A 46 -1.83 -13.17 -4.67
N ARG A 47 -3.11 -13.20 -4.28
CA ARG A 47 -3.65 -12.29 -3.26
C ARG A 47 -2.92 -12.42 -1.94
N SER A 48 -2.60 -13.65 -1.52
CA SER A 48 -1.84 -13.91 -0.30
C SER A 48 -0.39 -13.45 -0.40
N GLY A 49 0.24 -13.64 -1.56
CA GLY A 49 1.60 -13.17 -1.85
C GLY A 49 1.72 -11.63 -1.78
N ARG A 50 0.81 -10.92 -2.47
CA ARG A 50 0.73 -9.45 -2.41
C ARG A 50 0.46 -8.96 -0.99
N THR A 51 -0.47 -9.57 -0.27
CA THR A 51 -0.78 -9.21 1.13
C THR A 51 0.45 -9.29 2.02
N LYS A 52 1.28 -10.33 1.87
CA LYS A 52 2.49 -10.50 2.67
C LYS A 52 3.46 -9.34 2.47
N ARG A 53 3.75 -8.98 1.21
CA ARG A 53 4.67 -7.88 0.88
C ARG A 53 4.12 -6.52 1.31
N LEU A 54 2.82 -6.29 1.12
CA LEU A 54 2.14 -5.09 1.64
C LEU A 54 2.27 -4.97 3.17
N ALA A 55 2.15 -6.08 3.91
CA ALA A 55 2.29 -6.07 5.36
C ALA A 55 3.75 -5.79 5.79
N GLU A 56 4.73 -6.32 5.06
CA GLU A 56 6.15 -6.03 5.29
C GLU A 56 6.45 -4.55 5.05
N ALA A 57 5.98 -3.97 3.94
CA ALA A 57 6.15 -2.55 3.63
C ALA A 57 5.43 -1.64 4.65
N ALA A 58 4.17 -1.95 4.98
CA ALA A 58 3.36 -1.15 5.91
C ALA A 58 3.90 -1.15 7.35
N THR A 59 4.77 -2.09 7.71
CA THR A 59 5.36 -2.20 9.05
C THR A 59 6.82 -1.78 9.11
N ALA A 60 7.41 -1.32 7.99
CA ALA A 60 8.81 -0.94 7.89
C ALA A 60 9.21 0.24 8.81
N LEU A 61 8.27 1.16 9.09
CA LEU A 61 8.50 2.29 9.99
C LEU A 61 7.40 2.38 11.07
N PRO A 62 7.50 1.62 12.17
CA PRO A 62 6.52 1.66 13.25
C PRO A 62 6.45 3.04 13.93
N PRO A 63 5.31 3.40 14.56
CA PRO A 63 5.13 4.72 15.16
C PRO A 63 6.21 5.15 16.15
N GLN A 64 6.75 4.20 16.93
CA GLN A 64 7.82 4.45 17.89
C GLN A 64 9.11 4.86 17.17
N GLN A 65 9.48 4.16 16.10
CA GLN A 65 10.69 4.49 15.34
C GLN A 65 10.52 5.81 14.61
N TRP A 66 9.38 6.00 13.93
CA TRP A 66 9.01 7.26 13.27
C TRP A 66 9.18 8.47 14.21
N PHE A 67 8.72 8.35 15.46
CA PHE A 67 8.84 9.43 16.45
C PHE A 67 10.31 9.65 16.88
N LEU A 68 11.05 8.58 17.13
CA LEU A 68 12.45 8.67 17.55
C LEU A 68 13.34 9.27 16.47
N ASP A 69 13.06 8.99 15.20
CA ASP A 69 13.81 9.56 14.07
C ASP A 69 13.70 11.08 14.03
N GLN A 70 12.50 11.62 14.24
CA GLN A 70 12.27 13.07 14.32
C GLN A 70 12.97 13.69 15.54
N LEU A 71 12.91 13.05 16.70
CA LEU A 71 13.61 13.52 17.90
C LEU A 71 15.15 13.48 17.71
N GLY A 72 15.65 12.46 17.01
CA GLY A 72 17.05 12.32 16.66
C GLY A 72 17.53 13.43 15.73
N ALA A 73 16.74 13.75 14.69
CA ALA A 73 17.04 14.81 13.73
C ALA A 73 17.22 16.18 14.41
N LEU A 74 16.35 16.53 15.37
CA LEU A 74 16.43 17.80 16.10
C LEU A 74 17.62 17.91 17.07
N ARG A 75 18.26 16.78 17.44
CA ARG A 75 19.40 16.74 18.36
C ARG A 75 20.75 16.81 17.65
N GLN A 76 20.76 16.69 16.32
CA GLN A 76 21.97 16.79 15.50
C GLN A 76 22.19 18.19 14.91
N GLU A 77 21.36 19.17 15.30
CA GLU A 77 21.60 20.62 15.12
C GLU A 77 22.30 21.22 16.34
#